data_AF-A0A9W9SP26-F1
#
_entry.id   AF-A0A9W9SP26-F1
#
_cell.length_a   1.000
_cell.length_b   1.000
_cell.length_c   1.000
_cell.angle_alpha   90.00
_cell.angle_beta   90.00
_cell.angle_gamma   90.00
#
_symmetry.space_group_name_H-M   'P 1'
#
loop_
_entity.id
_entity.type
_entity.pdbx_description
1 polymer ?
#
loop_
_entity_poly.entity_id
_entity_poly.type
_entity_poly.pdbx_seq_one_letter_code
_entity_poly.pdbx_strand_id
1 'polypeptide(L)'
;MSDYEDEMDVDAPSKDVQFSSENASGKKRTAADLPIQAQDNLPWVEKYRPNTLDDVSGHQDILATINKFVEKNRLPHLLLYGPPGTGKTSTILALARRIYGTKNMRQMVLELNASDDRGIDVVREQIKTFASTKQIFSMAPAATDGNSALAGFKLIILDEADAMTSTAQMALRRIMEKYTANTRFCIIANYTHKLSPALLSRCTRFRFSPLKEADIRVLVDQVIEKENVRIQPDAVDSLVRLSKGDMRRALNVLQACHASSIPLPMRDAPKAPLPEPEMITNATIYDCIAAPHPADIQEIMSTILSTSDVTSCLNTVNTLKSTKGLALADILSALADQLQRLEVPAQTRITWLEGLAEIEWRLSGGGSEAVQTGGMVGVVRNGCELMGDKGIAMA
;
A
#
# COMPACT_ATOMS: atom_id res chain seq x y z
N MET A 1 33.42 -72.21 -15.47
CA MET A 1 34.04 -71.76 -16.74
C MET A 1 33.07 -70.77 -17.37
N SER A 2 33.60 -69.64 -17.82
CA SER A 2 32.95 -68.40 -18.30
C SER A 2 32.69 -67.31 -17.26
N ASP A 3 33.77 -66.61 -16.91
CA ASP A 3 33.77 -65.15 -16.77
C ASP A 3 33.40 -64.52 -18.12
N TYR A 4 32.50 -63.52 -18.12
CA TYR A 4 32.43 -62.50 -19.17
C TYR A 4 31.75 -61.24 -18.59
N GLU A 5 32.31 -60.10 -18.99
CA GLU A 5 32.18 -58.74 -18.47
C GLU A 5 30.82 -58.10 -18.75
N ASP A 6 30.41 -57.15 -17.90
CA ASP A 6 29.67 -55.96 -18.33
C ASP A 6 30.05 -54.80 -17.38
N GLU A 7 30.89 -53.91 -17.90
CA GLU A 7 31.28 -52.65 -17.28
C GLU A 7 30.06 -51.70 -17.23
N MET A 8 29.70 -51.23 -16.03
CA MET A 8 28.78 -50.11 -15.90
C MET A 8 29.55 -48.80 -16.12
N ASP A 9 29.36 -48.20 -17.30
CA ASP A 9 29.78 -46.83 -17.60
C ASP A 9 29.04 -45.85 -16.66
N VAL A 10 29.78 -45.30 -15.70
CA VAL A 10 29.30 -44.25 -14.81
C VAL A 10 29.57 -42.92 -15.51
N ASP A 11 28.54 -42.35 -16.13
CA ASP A 11 28.63 -41.02 -16.75
C ASP A 11 29.09 -39.97 -15.72
N ALA A 12 30.31 -39.48 -15.91
CA ALA A 12 30.87 -38.38 -15.15
C ALA A 12 30.13 -37.08 -15.47
N PRO A 13 29.80 -36.24 -14.47
CA PRO A 13 29.18 -34.95 -14.75
C PRO A 13 30.17 -34.07 -15.52
N SER A 14 29.78 -33.69 -16.73
CA SER A 14 30.49 -32.73 -17.58
C SER A 14 30.75 -31.44 -16.82
N LYS A 15 32.03 -31.10 -16.68
CA LYS A 15 32.52 -29.78 -16.28
C LYS A 15 32.03 -28.75 -17.30
N ASP A 16 31.17 -27.83 -16.87
CA ASP A 16 31.23 -26.38 -17.15
C ASP A 16 29.90 -25.71 -16.79
N VAL A 17 29.67 -25.53 -15.49
CA VAL A 17 28.87 -24.41 -14.97
C VAL A 17 29.69 -23.76 -13.87
N GLN A 18 30.49 -22.77 -14.27
CA GLN A 18 31.26 -21.95 -13.35
C GLN A 18 30.30 -20.92 -12.72
N PHE A 19 29.76 -21.25 -11.53
CA PHE A 19 29.13 -20.23 -10.68
C PHE A 19 30.24 -19.32 -10.14
N SER A 20 30.47 -18.19 -10.79
CA SER A 20 31.33 -17.14 -10.24
C SER A 20 30.60 -16.43 -9.10
N SER A 21 30.75 -16.91 -7.88
CA SER A 21 30.48 -16.14 -6.67
C SER A 21 31.65 -15.20 -6.40
N GLU A 22 31.70 -14.07 -7.10
CA GLU A 22 32.55 -12.95 -6.72
C GLU A 22 31.71 -11.85 -6.06
N ASN A 23 32.04 -11.63 -4.78
CA ASN A 23 31.58 -10.53 -3.94
C ASN A 23 31.80 -9.18 -4.63
N ALA A 24 30.72 -8.52 -5.04
CA ALA A 24 30.69 -7.08 -5.25
C ALA A 24 29.90 -6.42 -4.11
N SER A 25 30.63 -5.68 -3.30
CA SER A 25 30.18 -4.87 -2.18
C SER A 25 28.95 -4.00 -2.49
N GLY A 26 28.10 -3.84 -1.46
CA GLY A 26 26.77 -3.27 -1.53
C GLY A 26 26.66 -1.92 -2.25
N LYS A 27 25.85 -1.92 -3.31
CA LYS A 27 25.19 -0.72 -3.85
C LYS A 27 23.68 -0.97 -3.81
N LYS A 28 22.95 -0.29 -2.93
CA LYS A 28 21.50 -0.16 -3.04
C LYS A 28 21.20 0.63 -4.33
N ARG A 29 20.81 -0.07 -5.40
CA ARG A 29 20.40 0.55 -6.67
C ARG A 29 19.08 1.27 -6.45
N THR A 30 19.04 2.56 -6.71
CA THR A 30 17.82 3.36 -6.81
C THR A 30 17.19 3.12 -8.18
N ALA A 31 15.85 3.17 -8.31
CA ALA A 31 15.15 2.91 -9.58
C ALA A 31 15.65 3.73 -10.79
N ALA A 32 16.33 4.86 -10.53
CA ALA A 32 16.93 5.73 -11.54
C ALA A 32 18.21 5.19 -12.22
N ASP A 33 18.87 4.16 -11.67
CA ASP A 33 20.15 3.62 -12.17
C ASP A 33 20.02 2.23 -12.84
N LEU A 34 18.80 1.79 -13.16
CA LEU A 34 18.56 0.50 -13.80
C LEU A 34 18.71 0.60 -15.34
N PRO A 35 19.31 -0.41 -16.00
CA PRO A 35 19.38 -0.46 -17.47
C PRO A 35 17.96 -0.39 -18.05
N ILE A 36 17.80 0.18 -19.25
CA ILE A 36 16.49 0.47 -19.88
C ILE A 36 15.60 -0.79 -19.95
N GLN A 37 16.18 -1.97 -20.17
CA GLN A 37 15.46 -3.26 -20.15
C GLN A 37 14.94 -3.69 -18.77
N ALA A 38 15.53 -3.19 -17.67
CA ALA A 38 15.06 -3.43 -16.31
C ALA A 38 14.02 -2.37 -15.86
N GLN A 39 13.88 -1.25 -16.59
CA GLN A 39 12.84 -0.25 -16.35
C GLN A 39 11.44 -0.78 -16.72
N ASP A 40 11.36 -1.62 -17.76
CA ASP A 40 10.11 -2.23 -18.22
C ASP A 40 9.58 -3.32 -17.27
N ASN A 41 10.43 -3.92 -16.44
CA ASN A 41 10.05 -4.97 -15.50
C ASN A 41 9.75 -4.47 -14.07
N LEU A 42 9.80 -3.15 -13.81
CA LEU A 42 9.41 -2.65 -12.49
C LEU A 42 7.90 -2.78 -12.28
N PRO A 43 7.46 -3.16 -11.06
CA PRO A 43 6.06 -3.02 -10.67
C PRO A 43 5.58 -1.59 -10.93
N TRP A 44 4.34 -1.45 -11.41
CA TRP A 44 3.76 -0.16 -11.77
C TRP A 44 3.74 0.81 -10.58
N VAL A 45 3.63 0.29 -9.35
CA VAL A 45 3.77 1.06 -8.11
C VAL A 45 5.09 1.83 -8.03
N GLU A 46 6.19 1.24 -8.49
CA GLU A 46 7.51 1.89 -8.50
C GLU A 46 7.75 2.68 -9.78
N LYS A 47 7.31 2.15 -10.93
CA LYS A 47 7.43 2.80 -12.25
C LYS A 47 6.73 4.15 -12.27
N TYR A 48 5.53 4.23 -11.69
CA TYR A 48 4.70 5.44 -11.61
C TYR A 48 4.83 6.18 -10.28
N ARG A 49 5.87 5.89 -9.49
CA ARG A 49 6.13 6.63 -8.25
C ARG A 49 6.37 8.11 -8.58
N PRO A 50 5.65 9.06 -7.94
CA PRO A 50 5.82 10.49 -8.17
C PRO A 50 7.28 10.94 -8.04
N ASN A 51 7.77 11.67 -9.05
CA ASN A 51 9.14 12.16 -9.07
C ASN A 51 9.23 13.58 -8.52
N THR A 52 8.24 14.41 -8.85
CA THR A 52 8.09 15.79 -8.39
C THR A 52 6.92 15.92 -7.41
N LEU A 53 6.84 17.07 -6.74
CA LEU A 53 5.72 17.36 -5.83
C LEU A 53 4.42 17.61 -6.60
N ASP A 54 4.51 18.03 -7.86
CA ASP A 54 3.36 18.33 -8.72
C ASP A 54 2.72 17.02 -9.24
N ASP A 55 3.50 15.94 -9.31
CA ASP A 55 3.02 14.59 -9.65
C ASP A 55 2.25 13.92 -8.49
N VAL A 56 2.30 14.48 -7.28
CA VAL A 56 1.59 13.91 -6.12
C VAL A 56 0.12 14.33 -6.20
N SER A 57 -0.74 13.38 -6.52
CA SER A 57 -2.19 13.60 -6.50
C SER A 57 -2.72 13.69 -5.06
N GLY A 58 -3.65 14.61 -4.84
CA GLY A 58 -4.27 14.87 -3.53
C GLY A 58 -3.46 15.77 -2.58
N HIS A 59 -4.06 16.08 -1.43
CA HIS A 59 -3.46 16.83 -0.31
C HIS A 59 -2.82 18.19 -0.67
N GLN A 60 -3.42 18.93 -1.60
CA GLN A 60 -2.91 20.22 -2.08
C GLN A 60 -2.61 21.23 -0.96
N ASP A 61 -3.43 21.26 0.10
CA ASP A 61 -3.21 22.13 1.26
C ASP A 61 -1.91 21.80 2.03
N ILE A 62 -1.60 20.51 2.15
CA ILE A 62 -0.40 20.02 2.83
C ILE A 62 0.82 20.36 1.97
N LEU A 63 0.75 20.07 0.67
CA LEU A 63 1.82 20.35 -0.29
C LEU A 63 2.11 21.86 -0.36
N ALA A 64 1.08 22.70 -0.41
CA ALA A 64 1.21 24.16 -0.39
C ALA A 64 1.88 24.66 0.90
N THR A 65 1.56 24.08 2.05
CA THR A 65 2.17 24.45 3.33
C THR A 65 3.64 24.03 3.39
N ILE A 66 3.96 22.81 2.94
CA ILE A 66 5.33 22.30 2.86
C ILE A 66 6.16 23.16 1.90
N ASN A 67 5.62 23.51 0.73
CA ASN A 67 6.29 24.39 -0.25
C ASN A 67 6.62 25.76 0.36
N LYS A 68 5.69 26.38 1.09
CA LYS A 68 5.95 27.64 1.81
C LYS A 68 7.06 27.51 2.85
N PHE A 69 7.20 26.37 3.53
CA PHE A 69 8.29 26.16 4.49
C PHE A 69 9.65 26.00 3.81
N VAL A 70 9.69 25.36 2.63
CA VAL A 70 10.89 25.22 1.82
C VAL A 70 11.33 26.57 1.26
N GLU A 71 10.42 27.34 0.66
CA GLU A 71 10.71 28.67 0.10
C GLU A 71 11.25 29.63 1.16
N LYS A 72 10.70 29.57 2.38
CA LYS A 72 11.17 30.38 3.51
C LYS A 72 12.45 29.82 4.17
N ASN A 73 12.99 28.69 3.70
CA ASN A 73 14.13 27.98 4.26
C ASN A 73 14.00 27.71 5.78
N ARG A 74 12.76 27.44 6.24
CA ARG A 74 12.43 27.22 7.66
C ARG A 74 11.63 25.94 7.82
N LEU A 75 12.20 24.82 7.39
CA LEU A 75 11.54 23.51 7.40
C LEU A 75 11.62 22.85 8.80
N PRO A 76 10.56 22.81 9.62
CA PRO A 76 10.59 22.10 10.91
C PRO A 76 10.83 20.59 10.73
N HIS A 77 11.09 19.86 11.82
CA HIS A 77 10.93 18.40 11.80
C HIS A 77 9.50 18.05 11.37
N LEU A 78 9.34 17.09 10.48
CA LEU A 78 8.06 16.70 9.89
C LEU A 78 7.62 15.34 10.39
N LEU A 79 6.32 15.18 10.62
CA LEU A 79 5.67 13.90 10.81
C LEU A 79 4.57 13.76 9.76
N LEU A 80 4.76 12.85 8.80
CA LEU A 80 3.76 12.48 7.81
C LEU A 80 3.07 11.21 8.30
N TYR A 81 1.77 11.25 8.54
CA TYR A 81 1.03 10.09 9.01
C TYR A 81 -0.31 9.93 8.33
N GLY A 82 -0.77 8.68 8.21
CA GLY A 82 -2.01 8.37 7.51
C GLY A 82 -2.04 6.93 7.01
N PRO A 83 -3.15 6.50 6.37
CA PRO A 83 -3.28 5.15 5.84
C PRO A 83 -2.22 4.84 4.78
N PRO A 84 -1.95 3.56 4.50
CA PRO A 84 -1.03 3.15 3.45
C PRO A 84 -1.49 3.66 2.07
N GLY A 85 -0.56 3.75 1.12
CA GLY A 85 -0.90 4.11 -0.26
C GLY A 85 -1.28 5.57 -0.53
N THR A 86 -1.21 6.45 0.47
CA THR A 86 -1.56 7.88 0.37
C THR A 86 -0.42 8.79 -0.11
N GLY A 87 0.73 8.23 -0.50
CA GLY A 87 1.84 9.02 -1.05
C GLY A 87 2.78 9.68 -0.04
N LYS A 88 2.76 9.28 1.24
CA LYS A 88 3.65 9.82 2.30
C LYS A 88 5.14 9.77 1.93
N THR A 89 5.64 8.57 1.62
CA THR A 89 7.05 8.33 1.24
C THR A 89 7.39 9.03 -0.09
N SER A 90 6.49 8.97 -1.08
CA SER A 90 6.68 9.65 -2.37
C SER A 90 6.79 11.16 -2.20
N THR A 91 5.97 11.77 -1.34
CA THR A 91 5.97 13.21 -1.07
C THR A 91 7.29 13.68 -0.48
N ILE A 92 7.84 12.97 0.53
CA ILE A 92 9.11 13.40 1.13
C ILE A 92 10.29 13.19 0.18
N LEU A 93 10.27 12.14 -0.64
CA LEU A 93 11.33 11.89 -1.63
C LEU A 93 11.30 12.96 -2.72
N ALA A 94 10.11 13.32 -3.22
CA ALA A 94 9.94 14.42 -4.16
C ALA A 94 10.38 15.76 -3.55
N LEU A 95 10.03 16.02 -2.28
CA LEU A 95 10.48 17.21 -1.54
C LEU A 95 12.01 17.25 -1.43
N ALA A 96 12.63 16.13 -1.07
CA ALA A 96 14.07 16.03 -0.94
C ALA A 96 14.79 16.26 -2.27
N ARG A 97 14.24 15.73 -3.38
CA ARG A 97 14.75 16.01 -4.74
C ARG A 97 14.63 17.49 -5.10
N ARG A 98 13.55 18.15 -4.72
CA ARG A 98 13.37 19.60 -4.95
C ARG A 98 14.36 20.44 -4.14
N ILE A 99 14.62 20.09 -2.88
CA ILE A 99 15.50 20.85 -1.99
C ILE A 99 16.98 20.67 -2.37
N TYR A 100 17.43 19.44 -2.60
CA TYR A 100 18.85 19.13 -2.77
C TYR A 100 19.28 18.90 -4.22
N GLY A 101 18.33 18.72 -5.14
CA GLY A 101 18.60 18.26 -6.49
C GLY A 101 18.98 16.77 -6.52
N THR A 102 18.91 16.16 -7.71
CA THR A 102 19.20 14.73 -7.92
C THR A 102 20.65 14.36 -7.60
N LYS A 103 21.61 15.26 -7.85
CA LYS A 103 23.04 15.02 -7.64
C LYS A 103 23.44 14.99 -6.16
N ASN A 104 22.87 15.87 -5.33
CA ASN A 104 23.27 16.00 -3.92
C ASN A 104 22.40 15.19 -2.96
N MET A 105 21.31 14.58 -3.45
CA MET A 105 20.38 13.78 -2.64
C MET A 105 21.12 12.67 -1.85
N ARG A 106 22.04 11.94 -2.48
CA ARG A 106 22.78 10.84 -1.84
C ARG A 106 23.67 11.28 -0.67
N GLN A 107 24.11 12.54 -0.65
CA GLN A 107 25.01 13.06 0.38
C GLN A 107 24.24 13.78 1.49
N MET A 108 23.09 14.38 1.14
CA MET A 108 22.32 15.25 2.02
C MET A 108 21.09 14.56 2.65
N VAL A 109 20.66 13.43 2.09
CA VAL A 109 19.49 12.67 2.54
C VAL A 109 19.90 11.29 3.02
N LEU A 110 19.53 10.95 4.25
CA LEU A 110 19.62 9.60 4.78
C LEU A 110 18.22 9.00 4.89
N GLU A 111 17.91 8.02 4.05
CA GLU A 111 16.68 7.23 4.13
C GLU A 111 16.96 5.95 4.92
N LEU A 112 16.18 5.72 5.97
CA LEU A 112 16.18 4.48 6.73
C LEU A 112 14.74 3.98 6.81
N ASN A 113 14.51 2.76 6.32
CA ASN A 113 13.33 2.02 6.73
C ASN A 113 13.58 1.49 8.15
N ALA A 114 12.68 1.85 9.07
CA ALA A 114 12.80 1.50 10.48
C ALA A 114 12.28 0.09 10.80
N SER A 115 11.60 -0.57 9.86
CA SER A 115 11.24 -1.99 9.96
C SER A 115 12.38 -2.96 9.61
N ASP A 116 13.45 -2.47 8.94
CA ASP A 116 14.64 -3.28 8.72
C ASP A 116 15.23 -3.68 10.08
N ASP A 117 15.45 -4.98 10.29
CA ASP A 117 15.95 -5.66 11.50
C ASP A 117 17.42 -5.31 11.86
N ARG A 118 17.84 -4.10 11.48
CA ARG A 118 19.15 -3.50 11.75
C ARG A 118 19.09 -2.92 13.16
N GLY A 119 19.12 -3.79 14.17
CA GLY A 119 18.98 -3.52 15.61
C GLY A 119 19.23 -2.08 16.11
N ILE A 120 18.49 -1.68 17.14
CA ILE A 120 18.37 -0.32 17.71
C ILE A 120 19.67 0.50 17.70
N ASP A 121 20.81 -0.11 18.04
CA ASP A 121 22.11 0.54 18.11
C ASP A 121 22.70 0.93 16.75
N VAL A 122 22.43 0.14 15.71
CA VAL A 122 22.90 0.41 14.33
C VAL A 122 22.19 1.62 13.76
N VAL A 123 20.86 1.69 13.89
CA VAL A 123 20.07 2.86 13.46
C VAL A 123 20.51 4.11 14.23
N ARG A 124 20.70 3.98 15.55
CA ARG A 124 21.16 5.08 16.40
C ARG A 124 22.53 5.61 15.97
N GLU A 125 23.52 4.74 15.77
CA GLU A 125 24.87 5.16 15.38
C GLU A 125 24.92 5.67 13.94
N GLN A 126 24.15 5.11 13.00
CA GLN A 126 24.06 5.63 11.62
C GLN A 126 23.47 7.05 11.60
N ILE A 127 22.33 7.27 12.29
CA ILE A 127 21.71 8.59 12.40
C ILE A 127 22.67 9.57 13.09
N LYS A 128 23.31 9.15 14.18
CA LYS A 128 24.24 9.99 14.94
C LYS A 128 25.47 10.36 14.11
N THR A 129 26.05 9.42 13.37
CA THR A 129 27.21 9.65 12.48
C THR A 129 26.84 10.58 11.34
N PHE A 130 25.68 10.38 10.72
CA PHE A 130 25.22 11.23 9.63
C PHE A 130 24.91 12.66 10.11
N ALA A 131 24.26 12.80 11.28
CA ALA A 131 23.95 14.08 11.89
C ALA A 131 25.19 14.82 12.44
N SER A 132 26.23 14.09 12.89
CA SER A 132 27.46 14.67 13.44
C SER A 132 28.48 15.05 12.37
N THR A 133 28.47 14.39 11.21
CA THR A 133 29.40 14.68 10.11
C THR A 133 29.14 16.10 9.59
N LYS A 134 30.02 17.05 9.92
CA LYS A 134 29.97 18.42 9.39
C LYS A 134 30.16 18.41 7.88
N GLN A 135 29.55 19.38 7.19
CA GLN A 135 29.67 19.49 5.73
C GLN A 135 31.13 19.63 5.33
N ILE A 136 31.65 18.66 4.56
CA ILE A 136 32.97 18.74 3.96
C ILE A 136 32.94 19.66 2.71
N PHE A 137 31.75 19.93 2.16
CA PHE A 137 31.56 20.74 0.95
C PHE A 137 30.82 22.05 1.25
N SER A 138 31.53 22.98 1.91
CA SER A 138 31.25 24.43 1.85
C SER A 138 31.89 25.09 0.60
N MET A 139 32.33 24.30 -0.39
CA MET A 139 32.91 24.75 -1.65
C MET A 139 32.16 24.00 -2.75
N ALA A 140 31.47 24.57 -3.73
CA ALA A 140 31.33 25.92 -4.29
C ALA A 140 30.13 25.88 -5.30
N PRO A 141 29.83 26.94 -6.10
CA PRO A 141 29.98 28.37 -5.93
C PRO A 141 28.60 29.05 -5.71
N ALA A 142 28.62 30.37 -5.58
CA ALA A 142 27.44 31.22 -5.62
C ALA A 142 26.50 30.87 -6.78
N ALA A 143 25.20 31.03 -6.50
CA ALA A 143 24.11 31.19 -7.44
C ALA A 143 24.54 31.41 -8.90
N THR A 144 24.49 30.34 -9.68
CA THR A 144 24.33 30.40 -11.13
C THR A 144 23.09 29.57 -11.40
N ASP A 145 22.04 30.23 -11.91
CA ASP A 145 20.64 29.80 -12.01
C ASP A 145 19.83 29.80 -10.70
N GLY A 146 19.06 30.88 -10.55
CA GLY A 146 18.34 31.31 -9.34
C GLY A 146 17.16 30.45 -8.90
N ASN A 147 17.33 29.14 -8.69
CA ASN A 147 16.25 28.30 -8.17
C ASN A 147 16.62 27.21 -7.14
N SER A 148 17.88 27.13 -6.67
CA SER A 148 18.22 26.21 -5.58
C SER A 148 19.15 26.87 -4.57
N ALA A 149 18.56 27.56 -3.59
CA ALA A 149 19.25 27.85 -2.35
C ALA A 149 19.51 26.50 -1.66
N LEU A 150 20.75 26.00 -1.73
CA LEU A 150 21.15 24.79 -1.00
C LEU A 150 20.70 24.95 0.45
N ALA A 151 19.71 24.14 0.87
CA ALA A 151 19.29 24.10 2.25
C ALA A 151 20.52 23.75 3.11
N GLY A 152 20.90 24.65 4.03
CA GLY A 152 22.05 24.47 4.93
C GLY A 152 21.88 23.39 5.99
N PHE A 153 20.89 22.50 5.83
CA PHE A 153 20.59 21.40 6.74
C PHE A 153 20.54 20.06 6.01
N LYS A 154 20.86 18.98 6.70
CA LYS A 154 20.67 17.60 6.21
C LYS A 154 19.26 17.11 6.48
N LEU A 155 18.79 16.15 5.69
CA LEU A 155 17.48 15.52 5.89
C LEU A 155 17.64 14.05 6.25
N ILE A 156 17.02 13.62 7.33
CA ILE A 156 16.90 12.21 7.70
C ILE A 156 15.45 11.79 7.54
N ILE A 157 15.20 10.78 6.73
CA ILE A 157 13.88 10.20 6.49
C ILE A 157 13.83 8.86 7.21
N LEU A 158 12.89 8.74 8.13
CA LEU A 158 12.59 7.50 8.85
C LEU A 158 11.23 6.99 8.39
N ASP A 159 11.24 5.97 7.55
CA ASP A 159 10.01 5.31 7.10
C ASP A 159 9.59 4.21 8.09
N GLU A 160 8.29 3.97 8.19
CA GLU A 160 7.69 2.97 9.09
C GLU A 160 8.12 3.11 10.56
N ALA A 161 8.20 4.36 11.04
CA ALA A 161 8.66 4.65 12.41
C ALA A 161 7.75 4.08 13.52
N ASP A 162 6.53 3.67 13.17
CA ASP A 162 5.61 2.95 14.05
C ASP A 162 6.01 1.48 14.30
N ALA A 163 6.95 0.94 13.53
CA ALA A 163 7.60 -0.35 13.80
C ALA A 163 8.76 -0.24 14.82
N MET A 164 9.20 0.99 15.16
CA MET A 164 10.31 1.17 16.10
C MET A 164 9.91 0.87 17.54
N THR A 165 10.81 0.20 18.26
CA THR A 165 10.68 0.02 19.71
C THR A 165 10.66 1.36 20.45
N SER A 166 9.98 1.40 21.60
CA SER A 166 9.87 2.60 22.45
C SER A 166 11.26 3.13 22.87
N THR A 167 12.20 2.24 23.18
CA THR A 167 13.59 2.57 23.52
C THR A 167 14.30 3.29 22.37
N ALA A 168 14.12 2.82 21.13
CA ALA A 168 14.71 3.44 19.94
C ALA A 168 14.13 4.84 19.71
N GLN A 169 12.82 5.01 19.90
CA GLN A 169 12.15 6.31 19.80
C GLN A 169 12.66 7.31 20.86
N MET A 170 12.91 6.85 22.09
CA MET A 170 13.51 7.69 23.14
C MET A 170 14.95 8.12 22.81
N ALA A 171 15.75 7.21 22.24
CA ALA A 171 17.10 7.53 21.78
C ALA A 171 17.08 8.56 20.63
N LEU A 172 16.18 8.37 19.66
CA LEU A 172 15.98 9.28 18.54
C LEU A 172 15.63 10.69 19.01
N ARG A 173 14.74 10.83 20.01
CA ARG A 173 14.37 12.13 20.59
C ARG A 173 15.61 12.91 21.04
N ARG A 174 16.55 12.29 21.76
CA ARG A 174 17.78 12.95 22.23
C ARG A 174 18.67 13.40 21.08
N ILE A 175 18.72 12.63 20.00
CA ILE A 175 19.47 12.97 18.79
C ILE A 175 18.82 14.15 18.06
N MET A 176 17.49 14.13 17.91
CA MET A 176 16.73 15.23 17.30
C MET A 176 16.96 16.56 18.02
N GLU A 177 16.91 16.56 19.36
CA GLU A 177 17.18 17.75 20.17
C GLU A 177 18.61 18.26 19.99
N LYS A 178 19.60 17.36 20.02
CA LYS A 178 21.02 17.74 19.95
C LYS A 178 21.42 18.30 18.58
N TYR A 179 20.84 17.80 17.49
CA TYR A 179 21.26 18.13 16.12
C TYR A 179 20.23 18.95 15.32
N THR A 180 19.22 19.53 15.98
CA THR A 180 18.15 20.33 15.33
C THR A 180 18.66 21.50 14.48
N ALA A 181 19.81 22.08 14.84
CA ALA A 181 20.41 23.18 14.09
C ALA A 181 20.92 22.78 12.70
N ASN A 182 21.43 21.55 12.55
CA ASN A 182 22.11 21.09 11.33
C ASN A 182 21.31 20.04 10.55
N THR A 183 20.35 19.38 11.20
CA THR A 183 19.63 18.23 10.64
C THR A 183 18.13 18.37 10.89
N ARG A 184 17.35 18.14 9.83
CA ARG A 184 15.90 18.00 9.90
C ARG A 184 15.52 16.53 9.77
N PHE A 185 14.44 16.17 10.44
CA PHE A 185 13.95 14.80 10.51
C PHE A 185 12.56 14.80 9.86
N CYS A 186 12.32 13.83 8.98
CA CYS A 186 11.01 13.50 8.48
C CYS A 186 10.67 12.08 8.93
N ILE A 187 9.65 11.98 9.77
CA ILE A 187 9.15 10.73 10.31
C ILE A 187 7.90 10.35 9.52
N ILE A 188 7.83 9.13 9.01
CA ILE A 188 6.65 8.58 8.37
C ILE A 188 6.12 7.44 9.24
N ALA A 189 4.82 7.44 9.49
CA ALA A 189 4.15 6.37 10.23
C ALA A 189 2.74 6.14 9.70
N ASN A 190 2.22 4.92 9.83
CA ASN A 190 0.80 4.68 9.57
C ASN A 190 -0.05 5.04 10.79
N TYR A 191 0.44 4.69 11.98
CA TYR A 191 -0.27 4.87 13.24
C TYR A 191 0.44 5.82 14.20
N THR A 192 -0.19 6.95 14.51
CA THR A 192 0.36 7.94 15.46
C THR A 192 0.37 7.47 16.90
N HIS A 193 -0.55 6.58 17.29
CA HIS A 193 -0.64 6.06 18.66
C HIS A 193 0.53 5.13 19.03
N LYS A 194 1.25 4.58 18.03
CA LYS A 194 2.47 3.78 18.24
C LYS A 194 3.71 4.65 18.46
N LEU A 195 3.61 5.96 18.24
CA LEU A 195 4.71 6.90 18.44
C LEU A 195 4.66 7.54 19.83
N SER A 196 5.83 7.72 20.42
CA SER A 196 5.96 8.36 21.73
C SER A 196 5.50 9.84 21.67
N PRO A 197 4.77 10.34 22.68
CA PRO A 197 4.36 11.75 22.75
C PRO A 197 5.55 12.73 22.70
N ALA A 198 6.74 12.29 23.13
CA ALA A 198 7.95 13.08 23.10
C ALA A 198 8.46 13.33 21.66
N LEU A 199 8.29 12.39 20.73
CA LEU A 199 8.59 12.62 19.32
C LEU A 199 7.52 13.49 18.66
N LEU A 200 6.24 13.23 18.95
CA LEU A 200 5.11 13.97 18.39
C LEU A 200 5.18 15.47 18.69
N SER A 201 5.59 15.84 19.90
CA SER A 201 5.71 17.25 20.32
C SER A 201 6.82 18.04 19.61
N ARG A 202 7.80 17.37 19.00
CA ARG A 202 8.94 18.00 18.32
C ARG A 202 8.76 18.11 16.80
N CYS A 203 7.68 17.55 16.26
CA CYS A 203 7.42 17.50 14.83
C CYS A 203 6.16 18.28 14.47
N THR A 204 6.20 18.97 13.32
CA THR A 204 4.99 19.47 12.67
C THR A 204 4.28 18.31 12.01
N ARG A 205 2.99 18.16 12.32
CA ARG A 205 2.19 16.98 11.95
C ARG A 205 1.38 17.27 10.70
N PHE A 206 1.51 16.39 9.70
CA PHE A 206 0.72 16.40 8.48
C PHE A 206 -0.03 15.06 8.36
N ARG A 207 -1.36 15.16 8.41
CA ARG A 207 -2.25 14.00 8.26
C ARG A 207 -2.61 13.81 6.80
N PHE A 208 -2.16 12.71 6.22
CA PHE A 208 -2.60 12.23 4.92
C PHE A 208 -3.92 11.48 5.13
N SER A 209 -5.01 11.98 4.55
CA SER A 209 -6.27 11.24 4.47
C SER A 209 -6.21 10.22 3.33
N PRO A 210 -7.12 9.23 3.28
CA PRO A 210 -7.32 8.46 2.04
C PRO A 210 -7.52 9.39 0.85
N LEU A 211 -6.98 9.00 -0.32
CA LEU A 211 -7.14 9.76 -1.55
C LEU A 211 -8.61 9.76 -1.99
N LYS A 212 -9.06 10.87 -2.58
CA LYS A 212 -10.42 10.96 -3.14
C LYS A 212 -10.50 10.12 -4.42
N GLU A 213 -11.68 9.60 -4.71
CA GLU A 213 -11.92 8.80 -5.92
C GLU A 213 -11.52 9.54 -7.20
N ALA A 214 -11.80 10.85 -7.28
CA ALA A 214 -11.40 11.70 -8.41
C ALA A 214 -9.87 11.79 -8.57
N ASP A 215 -9.12 11.92 -7.47
CA ASP A 215 -7.66 12.04 -7.47
C ASP A 215 -6.97 10.74 -7.94
N ILE A 216 -7.57 9.59 -7.58
CA ILE A 216 -7.11 8.26 -7.98
C ILE A 216 -7.43 8.02 -9.46
N ARG A 217 -8.64 8.37 -9.89
CA ARG A 217 -9.08 8.21 -11.29
C ARG A 217 -8.14 8.89 -12.27
N VAL A 218 -7.75 10.15 -11.99
CA VAL A 218 -6.80 10.89 -12.83
C VAL A 218 -5.47 10.13 -12.98
N LEU A 219 -4.94 9.56 -11.90
CA LEU A 219 -3.69 8.80 -11.96
C LEU A 219 -3.86 7.45 -12.68
N VAL A 220 -4.97 6.76 -12.45
CA VAL A 220 -5.29 5.49 -13.12
C VAL A 220 -5.43 5.71 -14.63
N ASP A 221 -6.15 6.75 -15.06
CA ASP A 221 -6.33 7.09 -16.46
C ASP A 221 -4.98 7.40 -17.15
N GLN A 222 -4.08 8.12 -16.47
CA GLN A 222 -2.71 8.35 -16.98
C GLN A 222 -1.92 7.06 -17.17
N VAL A 223 -2.10 6.07 -16.30
CA VAL A 223 -1.42 4.76 -16.42
C VAL A 223 -2.06 3.93 -17.54
N ILE A 224 -3.39 3.96 -17.67
CA ILE A 224 -4.12 3.29 -18.75
C ILE A 224 -3.65 3.80 -20.11
N GLU A 225 -3.52 5.12 -20.28
CA GLU A 225 -3.02 5.73 -21.52
C GLU A 225 -1.56 5.34 -21.83
N LYS A 226 -0.68 5.36 -20.81
CA LYS A 226 0.75 5.08 -21.00
C LYS A 226 1.04 3.60 -21.29
N GLU A 227 0.30 2.69 -20.66
CA GLU A 227 0.46 1.23 -20.84
C GLU A 227 -0.50 0.66 -21.90
N ASN A 228 -1.35 1.48 -22.53
CA ASN A 228 -2.38 1.09 -23.49
C ASN A 228 -3.30 -0.04 -22.98
N VAL A 229 -3.78 0.10 -21.74
CA VAL A 229 -4.65 -0.92 -21.10
C VAL A 229 -6.06 -0.85 -21.66
N ARG A 230 -6.61 -1.99 -22.10
CA ARG A 230 -8.01 -2.11 -22.55
C ARG A 230 -8.93 -2.40 -21.36
N ILE A 231 -9.52 -1.37 -20.78
CA ILE A 231 -10.43 -1.49 -19.62
C ILE A 231 -11.77 -0.80 -19.88
N GLN A 232 -12.85 -1.40 -19.39
CA GLN A 232 -14.18 -0.78 -19.43
C GLN A 232 -14.29 0.39 -18.44
N PRO A 233 -15.05 1.45 -18.76
CA PRO A 233 -15.22 2.59 -17.85
C PRO A 233 -15.81 2.18 -16.49
N ASP A 234 -16.79 1.27 -16.48
CA ASP A 234 -17.38 0.74 -15.24
C ASP A 234 -16.35 -0.02 -14.39
N ALA A 235 -15.39 -0.67 -15.04
CA ALA A 235 -14.30 -1.40 -14.40
C ALA A 235 -13.30 -0.44 -13.73
N VAL A 236 -13.04 0.71 -14.34
CA VAL A 236 -12.25 1.78 -13.69
C VAL A 236 -12.95 2.29 -12.44
N ASP A 237 -14.26 2.52 -12.49
CA ASP A 237 -15.03 2.97 -11.33
C ASP A 237 -15.03 1.93 -10.19
N SER A 238 -15.18 0.65 -10.53
CA SER A 238 -15.06 -0.46 -9.58
C SER A 238 -13.65 -0.53 -8.95
N LEU A 239 -12.59 -0.38 -9.75
CA LEU A 239 -11.21 -0.35 -9.27
C LEU A 239 -10.98 0.77 -8.25
N VAL A 240 -11.43 1.98 -8.59
CA VAL A 240 -11.29 3.16 -7.73
C VAL A 240 -12.04 2.95 -6.41
N ARG A 241 -13.27 2.41 -6.46
CA ARG A 241 -14.06 2.10 -5.26
C ARG A 241 -13.41 1.03 -4.38
N LEU A 242 -12.86 -0.03 -4.99
CA LEU A 242 -12.19 -1.14 -4.29
C LEU A 242 -10.84 -0.73 -3.69
N SER A 243 -10.21 0.32 -4.23
CA SER A 243 -8.95 0.86 -3.71
C SER A 243 -9.10 1.49 -2.31
N LYS A 244 -10.32 1.92 -1.91
CA LYS A 244 -10.61 2.61 -0.64
C LYS A 244 -9.62 3.74 -0.30
N GLY A 245 -9.12 4.45 -1.32
CA GLY A 245 -8.18 5.55 -1.14
C GLY A 245 -6.70 5.16 -1.12
N ASP A 246 -6.35 3.89 -1.39
CA ASP A 246 -4.98 3.38 -1.51
C ASP A 246 -4.56 3.28 -2.99
N MET A 247 -3.67 4.18 -3.43
CA MET A 247 -3.18 4.18 -4.81
C MET A 247 -2.30 2.96 -5.13
N ARG A 248 -1.53 2.47 -4.14
CA ARG A 248 -0.68 1.30 -4.33
C ARG A 248 -1.53 0.08 -4.64
N ARG A 249 -2.64 -0.10 -3.92
CA ARG A 249 -3.62 -1.16 -4.18
C ARG A 249 -4.20 -1.02 -5.58
N ALA A 250 -4.64 0.17 -5.98
CA ALA A 250 -5.21 0.41 -7.31
C ALA A 250 -4.23 0.01 -8.43
N LEU A 251 -2.96 0.44 -8.35
CA LEU A 251 -1.95 0.11 -9.35
C LEU A 251 -1.59 -1.38 -9.39
N ASN A 252 -1.48 -2.03 -8.23
CA ASN A 252 -1.20 -3.47 -8.17
C ASN A 252 -2.30 -4.29 -8.84
N VAL A 253 -3.57 -3.95 -8.57
CA VAL A 253 -4.71 -4.64 -9.17
C VAL A 253 -4.77 -4.38 -10.67
N LEU A 254 -4.58 -3.13 -11.10
CA LEU A 254 -4.57 -2.79 -12.53
C LEU A 254 -3.46 -3.54 -13.27
N GLN A 255 -2.27 -3.60 -12.68
CA GLN A 255 -1.14 -4.35 -13.25
C GLN A 255 -1.44 -5.85 -13.33
N ALA A 256 -2.03 -6.44 -12.28
CA ALA A 256 -2.40 -7.85 -12.26
C ALA A 256 -3.47 -8.18 -13.32
N CYS A 257 -4.50 -7.34 -13.45
CA CYS A 257 -5.53 -7.49 -14.47
C CYS A 257 -4.95 -7.36 -15.88
N HIS A 258 -4.06 -6.40 -16.09
CA HIS A 258 -3.38 -6.24 -17.38
C HIS A 258 -2.49 -7.43 -17.72
N ALA A 259 -1.68 -7.91 -16.77
CA ALA A 259 -0.85 -9.10 -16.97
C ALA A 259 -1.68 -10.36 -17.26
N SER A 260 -2.85 -10.51 -16.62
CA SER A 260 -3.77 -11.61 -16.88
C SER A 260 -4.45 -11.51 -18.25
N SER A 261 -4.65 -10.29 -18.76
CA SER A 261 -5.31 -10.06 -20.06
C SER A 261 -4.41 -10.32 -21.26
N ILE A 262 -3.10 -10.51 -21.05
CA ILE A 262 -2.12 -10.83 -22.09
C ILE A 262 -1.95 -12.35 -22.13
N PRO A 263 -2.43 -13.05 -23.17
CA PRO A 263 -2.24 -14.48 -23.28
C PRO A 263 -0.74 -14.81 -23.38
N LEU A 264 -0.26 -15.72 -22.52
CA LEU A 264 1.12 -16.19 -22.60
C LEU A 264 1.31 -16.92 -23.95
N PRO A 265 2.34 -16.58 -24.73
CA PRO A 265 2.68 -17.39 -25.88
C PRO A 265 3.07 -18.79 -25.38
N MET A 266 2.44 -19.83 -25.92
CA MET A 266 2.86 -21.21 -25.67
C MET A 266 4.35 -21.34 -25.99
N ARG A 267 5.11 -21.98 -25.10
CA ARG A 267 6.59 -22.07 -25.14
C ARG A 267 7.14 -22.61 -26.47
N ASP A 268 6.33 -23.35 -27.24
CA ASP A 268 6.71 -23.99 -28.50
C ASP A 268 5.90 -23.50 -29.72
N ALA A 269 5.16 -22.38 -29.63
CA ALA A 269 4.45 -21.82 -30.77
C ALA A 269 5.37 -20.93 -31.65
N PRO A 270 5.23 -20.95 -32.99
CA PRO A 270 5.91 -19.98 -33.85
C PRO A 270 5.52 -18.56 -33.43
N LYS A 271 6.44 -17.58 -33.60
CA LYS A 271 6.23 -16.14 -33.32
C LYS A 271 5.05 -15.59 -34.14
N ALA A 272 3.84 -15.90 -33.73
CA ALA A 272 2.62 -15.25 -34.16
C ALA A 272 2.58 -13.85 -33.54
N PRO A 273 1.91 -12.87 -34.17
CA PRO A 273 1.65 -11.59 -33.52
C PRO A 273 0.96 -11.85 -32.18
N LEU A 274 1.43 -11.17 -31.14
CA LEU A 274 0.86 -11.26 -29.79
C LEU A 274 -0.67 -11.12 -29.90
N PRO A 275 -1.46 -12.05 -29.34
CA PRO A 275 -2.91 -11.93 -29.33
C PRO A 275 -3.30 -10.60 -28.69
N GLU A 276 -4.34 -9.97 -29.25
CA GLU A 276 -4.83 -8.70 -28.72
C GLU A 276 -5.23 -8.85 -27.24
N PRO A 277 -4.88 -7.88 -26.38
CA PRO A 277 -5.21 -7.97 -24.96
C PRO A 277 -6.72 -8.02 -24.77
N GLU A 278 -7.15 -8.93 -23.91
CA GLU A 278 -8.56 -9.10 -23.56
C GLU A 278 -9.07 -7.86 -22.81
N MET A 279 -10.35 -7.54 -22.99
CA MET A 279 -10.94 -6.37 -22.34
C MET A 279 -11.16 -6.66 -20.85
N ILE A 280 -10.57 -5.84 -19.98
CA ILE A 280 -10.74 -5.92 -18.53
C ILE A 280 -12.18 -5.47 -18.19
N THR A 281 -12.95 -6.38 -17.59
CA THR A 281 -14.34 -6.17 -17.17
C THR A 281 -14.44 -6.04 -15.65
N ASN A 282 -15.61 -5.61 -15.15
CA ASN A 282 -15.87 -5.58 -13.70
C ASN A 282 -15.57 -6.92 -13.00
N ALA A 283 -16.03 -8.03 -13.58
CA ALA A 283 -15.84 -9.37 -13.02
C ALA A 283 -14.35 -9.69 -12.81
N THR A 284 -13.51 -9.41 -13.82
CA THR A 284 -12.07 -9.67 -13.73
C THR A 284 -11.39 -8.94 -12.58
N ILE A 285 -11.85 -7.73 -12.23
CA ILE A 285 -11.30 -6.96 -11.10
C ILE A 285 -11.72 -7.55 -9.77
N TYR A 286 -13.01 -7.91 -9.62
CA TYR A 286 -13.51 -8.53 -8.40
C TYR A 286 -12.84 -9.89 -8.14
N ASP A 287 -12.68 -10.70 -9.19
CA ASP A 287 -12.00 -11.99 -9.13
C ASP A 287 -10.52 -11.83 -8.78
N CYS A 288 -9.83 -10.83 -9.36
CA CYS A 288 -8.41 -10.56 -9.06
C CYS A 288 -8.18 -10.15 -7.60
N ILE A 289 -9.11 -9.42 -6.98
CA ILE A 289 -9.02 -9.00 -5.58
C ILE A 289 -9.58 -10.07 -4.63
N ALA A 290 -10.26 -11.10 -5.16
CA ALA A 290 -11.09 -12.03 -4.40
C ALA A 290 -12.14 -11.29 -3.54
N ALA A 291 -12.59 -10.12 -3.99
CA ALA A 291 -13.62 -9.34 -3.31
C ALA A 291 -15.02 -9.83 -3.72
N PRO A 292 -16.00 -9.86 -2.80
CA PRO A 292 -17.34 -10.30 -3.14
C PRO A 292 -17.99 -9.36 -4.14
N HIS A 293 -18.63 -9.92 -5.17
CA HIS A 293 -19.34 -9.13 -6.16
C HIS A 293 -20.55 -8.44 -5.51
N PRO A 294 -20.90 -7.19 -5.87
CA PRO A 294 -22.04 -6.50 -5.27
C PRO A 294 -23.36 -7.26 -5.39
N ALA A 295 -23.55 -7.99 -6.50
CA ALA A 295 -24.70 -8.85 -6.71
C ALA A 295 -24.80 -10.00 -5.70
N ASP A 296 -23.67 -10.61 -5.34
CA ASP A 296 -23.63 -11.71 -4.36
C ASP A 296 -23.97 -11.20 -2.96
N ILE A 297 -23.47 -10.02 -2.60
CA ILE A 297 -23.79 -9.39 -1.32
C ILE A 297 -25.26 -8.99 -1.26
N GLN A 298 -25.84 -8.52 -2.37
CA GLN A 298 -27.28 -8.24 -2.45
C GLN A 298 -28.12 -9.51 -2.34
N GLU A 299 -27.69 -10.61 -2.95
CA GLU A 299 -28.34 -11.92 -2.80
C GLU A 299 -28.28 -12.40 -1.35
N ILE A 300 -27.11 -12.30 -0.70
CA ILE A 300 -26.94 -12.63 0.72
C ILE A 300 -27.85 -11.74 1.59
N MET A 301 -27.82 -10.42 1.37
CA MET A 301 -28.60 -9.46 2.13
C MET A 301 -30.10 -9.72 1.95
N SER A 302 -30.58 -9.84 0.71
CA SER A 302 -32.00 -10.11 0.44
C SER A 302 -32.45 -11.43 1.06
N THR A 303 -31.64 -12.49 0.95
CA THR A 303 -31.93 -13.80 1.57
C THR A 303 -32.07 -13.68 3.09
N ILE A 304 -31.13 -13.00 3.76
CA ILE A 304 -31.15 -12.80 5.21
C ILE A 304 -32.33 -11.92 5.63
N LEU A 305 -32.67 -10.89 4.86
CA LEU A 305 -33.78 -9.98 5.19
C LEU A 305 -35.15 -10.64 4.96
N SER A 306 -35.33 -11.40 3.87
CA SER A 306 -36.63 -11.96 3.48
C SER A 306 -36.97 -13.30 4.13
N THR A 307 -35.98 -14.16 4.36
CA THR A 307 -36.22 -15.57 4.70
C THR A 307 -36.32 -15.74 6.21
N SER A 308 -37.43 -16.30 6.71
CA SER A 308 -37.63 -16.50 8.15
C SER A 308 -36.63 -17.49 8.77
N ASP A 309 -36.28 -18.54 8.02
CA ASP A 309 -35.45 -19.65 8.45
C ASP A 309 -33.94 -19.32 8.40
N VAL A 310 -33.31 -19.42 9.57
CA VAL A 310 -31.87 -19.20 9.77
C VAL A 310 -31.03 -20.29 9.08
N THR A 311 -31.53 -21.53 9.02
CA THR A 311 -30.78 -22.66 8.45
C THR A 311 -30.60 -22.48 6.95
N SER A 312 -31.68 -22.11 6.26
CA SER A 312 -31.64 -21.79 4.82
C SER A 312 -30.70 -20.63 4.52
N CYS A 313 -30.74 -19.55 5.32
CA CYS A 313 -29.81 -18.42 5.17
C CYS A 313 -28.35 -18.85 5.32
N LEU A 314 -28.05 -19.66 6.33
CA LEU A 314 -26.69 -20.15 6.59
C LEU A 314 -26.18 -21.01 5.43
N ASN A 315 -27.03 -21.89 4.89
CA ASN A 315 -26.68 -22.75 3.76
C ASN A 315 -26.36 -21.91 2.52
N THR A 316 -27.20 -20.93 2.16
CA THR A 316 -26.95 -20.04 1.02
C THR A 316 -25.61 -19.31 1.17
N VAL A 317 -25.34 -18.74 2.36
CA VAL A 317 -24.07 -18.05 2.63
C VAL A 317 -22.88 -19.02 2.52
N ASN A 318 -22.98 -20.23 3.09
CA ASN A 318 -21.92 -21.23 3.02
C ASN A 318 -21.68 -21.75 1.58
N THR A 319 -22.73 -21.89 0.78
CA THR A 319 -22.62 -22.25 -0.63
C THR A 319 -21.90 -21.16 -1.40
N LEU A 320 -22.30 -19.88 -1.24
CA LEU A 320 -21.64 -18.76 -1.90
C LEU A 320 -20.17 -18.61 -1.47
N LYS A 321 -19.86 -18.78 -0.17
CA LYS A 321 -18.49 -18.82 0.34
C LYS A 321 -17.66 -19.91 -0.33
N SER A 322 -18.20 -21.12 -0.44
CA SER A 322 -17.48 -22.28 -0.97
C SER A 322 -17.29 -22.22 -2.49
N THR A 323 -18.30 -21.73 -3.22
CA THR A 323 -18.25 -21.63 -4.68
C THR A 323 -17.33 -20.52 -5.16
N LYS A 324 -17.30 -19.38 -4.46
CA LYS A 324 -16.53 -18.19 -4.87
C LYS A 324 -15.26 -17.95 -4.05
N GLY A 325 -14.98 -18.78 -3.04
CA GLY A 325 -13.78 -18.65 -2.21
C GLY A 325 -13.74 -17.38 -1.36
N LEU A 326 -14.90 -16.86 -0.97
CA LEU A 326 -15.01 -15.57 -0.25
C LEU A 326 -14.73 -15.74 1.25
N ALA A 327 -13.88 -14.87 1.79
CA ALA A 327 -13.64 -14.80 3.22
C ALA A 327 -14.81 -14.13 3.95
N LEU A 328 -15.11 -14.59 5.17
CA LEU A 328 -16.17 -13.98 5.98
C LEU A 328 -15.89 -12.49 6.27
N ALA A 329 -14.62 -12.11 6.44
CA ALA A 329 -14.23 -10.72 6.72
C ALA A 329 -14.65 -9.76 5.59
N ASP A 330 -14.50 -10.19 4.34
CA ASP A 330 -14.85 -9.39 3.17
C ASP A 330 -16.37 -9.30 3.00
N ILE A 331 -17.08 -10.42 3.24
CA ILE A 331 -18.55 -10.44 3.25
C ILE A 331 -19.09 -9.51 4.34
N LEU A 332 -18.56 -9.59 5.56
CA LEU A 332 -18.99 -8.77 6.69
C LEU A 332 -18.77 -7.28 6.40
N SER A 333 -17.59 -6.93 5.88
CA SER A 333 -17.29 -5.54 5.51
C SER A 333 -18.24 -5.01 4.42
N ALA A 334 -18.48 -5.81 3.37
CA ALA A 334 -19.36 -5.40 2.28
C ALA A 334 -20.84 -5.36 2.69
N LEU A 335 -21.27 -6.30 3.55
CA LEU A 335 -22.61 -6.33 4.11
C LEU A 335 -22.85 -5.13 5.03
N ALA A 336 -21.90 -4.79 5.90
CA ALA A 336 -21.98 -3.61 6.77
C ALA A 336 -22.13 -2.32 5.96
N ASP A 337 -21.34 -2.16 4.89
CA ASP A 337 -21.43 -1.02 3.96
C ASP A 337 -22.81 -0.91 3.29
N GLN A 338 -23.47 -2.04 2.96
CA GLN A 338 -24.82 -2.04 2.40
C GLN A 338 -25.91 -1.80 3.44
N LEU A 339 -25.81 -2.43 4.61
CA LEU A 339 -26.75 -2.25 5.72
C LEU A 339 -26.76 -0.79 6.21
N GLN A 340 -25.62 -0.10 6.17
CA GLN A 340 -25.54 1.32 6.54
C GLN A 340 -26.31 2.24 5.57
N ARG A 341 -26.52 1.82 4.32
CA ARG A 341 -27.29 2.57 3.32
C ARG A 341 -28.79 2.40 3.49
N LEU A 342 -29.24 1.38 4.22
CA LEU A 342 -30.66 1.13 4.46
C LEU A 342 -31.22 2.11 5.51
N GLU A 343 -32.42 2.61 5.23
CA GLU A 343 -33.21 3.38 6.19
C GLU A 343 -33.94 2.41 7.14
N VAL A 344 -33.38 2.27 8.35
CA VAL A 344 -33.93 1.40 9.38
C VAL A 344 -34.10 2.16 10.70
N PRO A 345 -35.01 1.72 11.59
CA PRO A 345 -35.17 2.30 12.92
C PRO A 345 -33.83 2.35 13.69
N ALA A 346 -33.65 3.39 14.50
CA ALA A 346 -32.41 3.61 15.26
C ALA A 346 -32.03 2.41 16.13
N GLN A 347 -33.01 1.75 16.74
CA GLN A 347 -32.79 0.58 17.60
C GLN A 347 -32.23 -0.61 16.82
N THR A 348 -32.80 -0.91 15.65
CA THR A 348 -32.28 -1.94 14.73
C THR A 348 -30.86 -1.60 14.27
N ARG A 349 -30.61 -0.34 13.92
CA ARG A 349 -29.28 0.12 13.49
C ARG A 349 -28.23 -0.08 14.57
N ILE A 350 -28.55 0.25 15.82
CA ILE A 350 -27.64 0.06 16.97
C ILE A 350 -27.33 -1.42 17.14
N THR A 351 -28.35 -2.29 17.14
CA THR A 351 -28.16 -3.74 17.29
C THR A 351 -27.31 -4.35 16.18
N TRP A 352 -27.53 -3.94 14.93
CA TRP A 352 -26.71 -4.40 13.80
C TRP A 352 -25.26 -3.94 13.93
N LEU A 353 -25.02 -2.66 14.22
CA LEU A 353 -23.66 -2.13 14.32
C LEU A 353 -22.88 -2.74 15.49
N GLU A 354 -23.53 -2.90 16.65
CA GLU A 354 -22.90 -3.52 17.83
C GLU A 354 -22.56 -4.99 17.58
N GLY A 355 -23.52 -5.76 17.05
CA GLY A 355 -23.31 -7.18 16.79
C GLY A 355 -22.29 -7.45 15.68
N LEU A 356 -22.33 -6.67 14.59
CA LEU A 356 -21.34 -6.81 13.51
C LEU A 356 -19.93 -6.41 13.96
N ALA A 357 -19.80 -5.37 14.78
CA ALA A 357 -18.50 -4.96 15.35
C ALA A 357 -17.91 -6.04 16.27
N GLU A 358 -18.75 -6.70 17.08
CA GLU A 358 -18.28 -7.80 17.92
C GLU A 358 -17.81 -9.01 17.10
N ILE A 359 -18.54 -9.34 16.02
CA ILE A 359 -18.15 -10.43 15.10
C ILE A 359 -16.86 -10.07 14.37
N GLU A 360 -16.71 -8.85 13.87
CA GLU A 360 -15.49 -8.37 13.23
C GLU A 360 -14.29 -8.47 14.18
N TRP A 361 -14.47 -8.05 15.44
CA TRP A 361 -13.43 -8.17 16.46
C TRP A 361 -13.06 -9.63 16.75
N ARG A 362 -14.04 -10.52 16.94
CA ARG A 362 -13.80 -11.96 17.15
C ARG A 362 -13.10 -12.61 15.96
N LEU A 363 -13.44 -12.20 14.74
CA LEU A 363 -12.81 -12.68 13.52
C LEU A 363 -11.35 -12.22 13.44
N SER A 364 -11.07 -10.96 13.81
CA SER A 364 -9.69 -10.44 13.90
C SER A 364 -8.83 -11.18 14.93
N GLY A 365 -9.46 -11.73 15.97
CA GLY A 365 -8.84 -12.55 17.00
C GLY A 365 -8.61 -14.03 16.61
N GLY A 366 -8.96 -14.43 15.37
CA GLY A 366 -8.81 -15.81 14.90
C GLY A 366 -9.92 -16.77 15.34
N GLY A 367 -11.13 -16.25 15.59
CA GLY A 367 -12.29 -17.08 15.89
C GLY A 367 -12.72 -18.01 14.74
N SER A 368 -13.48 -19.06 15.05
CA SER A 368 -13.98 -20.02 14.05
C SER A 368 -14.96 -19.37 13.08
N GLU A 369 -14.63 -19.37 11.78
CA GLU A 369 -15.47 -18.77 10.74
C GLU A 369 -16.87 -19.36 10.66
N ALA A 370 -17.04 -20.67 10.89
CA ALA A 370 -18.34 -21.32 10.81
C ALA A 370 -19.31 -20.76 11.86
N VAL A 371 -18.82 -20.57 13.10
CA VAL A 371 -19.60 -20.01 14.20
C VAL A 371 -19.87 -18.53 13.98
N GLN A 372 -18.86 -17.77 13.52
CA GLN A 372 -19.03 -16.34 13.23
C GLN A 372 -20.00 -16.11 12.06
N THR A 373 -20.05 -17.00 11.05
CA THR A 373 -21.02 -16.91 9.94
C THR A 373 -22.45 -17.05 10.47
N GLY A 374 -22.70 -18.02 11.36
CA GLY A 374 -23.99 -18.16 12.04
C GLY A 374 -24.32 -16.96 12.94
N GLY A 375 -23.32 -16.43 13.65
CA GLY A 375 -23.46 -15.21 14.44
C GLY A 375 -23.88 -14.00 13.60
N MET A 376 -23.28 -13.82 12.42
CA MET A 376 -23.60 -12.75 11.48
C MET A 376 -25.06 -12.84 11.02
N VAL A 377 -25.50 -14.02 10.59
CA VAL A 377 -26.91 -14.23 10.20
C VAL A 377 -27.82 -13.94 11.39
N GLY A 378 -27.50 -14.45 12.59
CA GLY A 378 -28.29 -14.21 13.80
C GLY A 378 -28.43 -12.74 14.18
N VAL A 379 -27.34 -11.96 14.14
CA VAL A 379 -27.36 -10.51 14.47
C VAL A 379 -28.26 -9.75 13.50
N VAL A 380 -28.13 -10.01 12.19
CA VAL A 380 -28.92 -9.31 11.19
C VAL A 380 -30.40 -9.66 11.35
N ARG A 381 -30.73 -10.95 11.54
CA ARG A 381 -32.11 -11.41 11.73
C ARG A 381 -32.75 -10.87 13.01
N ASN A 382 -32.02 -10.88 14.13
CA ASN A 382 -32.49 -10.30 15.39
C ASN A 382 -32.86 -8.81 15.21
N GLY A 383 -32.06 -8.05 14.45
CA GLY A 383 -32.42 -6.66 14.15
C GLY A 383 -33.63 -6.51 13.22
N CYS A 384 -33.86 -7.45 12.30
CA CYS A 384 -35.09 -7.50 11.49
C CYS A 384 -36.33 -7.75 12.35
N GLU A 385 -36.25 -8.65 13.34
CA GLU A 385 -37.36 -8.92 14.26
C GLU A 385 -37.71 -7.68 15.09
N LEU A 386 -36.71 -6.87 15.46
CA LEU A 386 -36.91 -5.57 16.13
C LEU A 386 -37.60 -4.52 15.24
N MET A 387 -37.57 -4.67 13.91
CA MET A 387 -38.28 -3.76 13.00
C MET A 387 -39.80 -4.00 12.97
N GLY A 388 -40.27 -5.22 13.29
CA GLY A 388 -41.67 -5.61 13.12
C GLY A 388 -42.19 -5.42 11.68
N ASP A 389 -43.50 -5.27 11.50
CA ASP A 389 -44.19 -5.07 10.20
C ASP A 389 -43.88 -3.72 9.50
N LYS A 390 -42.97 -2.91 10.04
CA LYS A 390 -42.49 -1.70 9.33
C LYS A 390 -41.49 -2.16 8.28
N GLY A 391 -42.03 -2.46 7.09
CA GLY A 391 -41.28 -2.94 5.94
C GLY A 391 -40.02 -2.12 5.63
N ILE A 392 -39.04 -2.80 5.06
CA ILE A 392 -37.79 -2.22 4.58
C ILE A 392 -38.13 -1.26 3.45
N ALA A 393 -38.01 0.05 3.68
CA ALA A 393 -37.99 1.02 2.61
C ALA A 393 -36.60 0.95 1.95
N MET A 394 -36.51 0.29 0.79
CA MET A 394 -35.35 0.45 -0.08
C MET A 394 -35.43 1.84 -0.71
N ALA A 395 -34.46 2.70 -0.39
CA ALA A 395 -34.31 4.03 -0.99
C ALA A 395 -33.80 3.95 -2.43
#